data_AF-A0A7Z0AWX2-F1
#
_entry.id   AF-A0A7Z0AWX2-F1
#
_cell.length_a   1.000
_cell.length_b   1.000
_cell.length_c   1.000
_cell.angle_alpha   90.00
_cell.angle_beta   90.00
_cell.angle_gamma   90.00
#
_symmetry.space_group_name_H-M   'P 1'
#
loop_
_entity.id
_entity.type
_entity.pdbx_description
1 polymer ?
#
loop_
_entity_poly.entity_id
_entity_poly.type
_entity_poly.pdbx_seq_one_letter_code
_entity_poly.pdbx_strand_id
1 'polypeptide(L)' 'MTTKTKITELYGVQLKPRVIIRPKASVSVSTPAQKSDVLKSIRTVISEHRDVLVALKDR' A
#
# COMPACT_ATOMS: atom_id res chain seq x y z
N MET A 1 19.92 17.40 -5.70
CA MET A 1 18.80 16.59 -5.18
C MET A 1 17.99 17.45 -4.24
N THR A 2 16.79 17.88 -4.64
CA THR A 2 15.90 18.72 -3.82
C THR A 2 15.16 17.86 -2.80
N THR A 3 15.57 17.93 -1.54
CA THR A 3 14.85 17.32 -0.42
C THR A 3 13.53 18.04 -0.22
N LYS A 4 12.42 17.43 -0.65
CA LYS A 4 11.07 17.95 -0.37
C LYS A 4 10.81 17.90 1.14
N THR A 5 10.50 19.06 1.72
CA THR A 5 10.12 19.21 3.12
C THR A 5 8.89 18.36 3.41
N LYS A 6 8.95 17.50 4.44
CA LYS A 6 7.84 16.61 4.81
C LYS A 6 6.72 17.43 5.45
N ILE A 7 5.49 17.25 4.97
CA ILE A 7 4.29 17.85 5.56
C ILE A 7 3.99 17.11 6.88
N THR A 8 3.95 17.84 7.98
CA THR A 8 3.72 17.30 9.34
C THR A 8 2.34 17.63 9.90
N GLU A 9 1.57 18.47 9.20
CA GLU A 9 0.25 18.95 9.62
C GLU A 9 -0.64 19.17 8.40
N LEU A 10 -1.93 18.82 8.52
CA LEU A 10 -2.93 19.04 7.48
C LEU A 10 -4.25 19.47 8.16
N TYR A 11 -4.78 20.65 7.82
CA TYR A 11 -6.03 21.19 8.38
C TYR A 11 -6.09 21.22 9.92
N GLY A 12 -4.99 21.60 10.59
CA GLY A 12 -4.93 21.64 12.07
C GLY A 12 -4.76 20.27 12.73
N VAL A 13 -4.59 19.20 11.93
CA VAL A 13 -4.39 17.84 12.42
C VAL A 13 -2.94 17.41 12.23
N GLN A 14 -2.30 16.99 13.33
CA GLN A 14 -0.95 16.45 13.31
C GLN A 14 -0.93 15.11 12.55
N LEU A 15 -0.15 15.04 11.47
CA LEU A 15 -0.05 13.81 10.67
C LEU A 15 0.83 12.79 11.40
N LYS A 16 0.29 11.58 11.62
CA LYS A 16 1.08 10.47 12.15
C LYS A 16 2.25 10.13 11.20
N PRO A 17 3.41 9.75 11.73
CA PRO A 17 4.53 9.30 10.90
C PRO A 17 4.10 8.17 9.96
N ARG A 18 4.39 8.29 8.67
CA ARG A 18 4.17 7.19 7.71
C ARG A 18 5.06 6.02 8.10
N VAL A 19 4.46 4.93 8.58
CA VAL A 19 5.15 3.66 8.77
C VAL A 19 5.19 2.96 7.41
N ILE A 20 6.35 2.97 6.76
CA ILE A 20 6.56 2.18 5.55
C ILE A 20 6.72 0.73 5.98
N ILE A 21 5.65 -0.06 5.84
CA ILE A 21 5.70 -1.50 6.07
C ILE A 21 6.52 -2.11 4.94
N ARG A 22 7.74 -2.54 5.27
CA ARG A 22 8.55 -3.34 4.35
C ARG A 22 8.06 -4.79 4.40
N PRO A 23 7.87 -5.46 3.25
CA PRO A 23 7.53 -6.87 3.25
C PRO A 23 8.65 -7.66 3.94
N LYS A 24 8.29 -8.48 4.95
CA LYS A 24 9.25 -9.31 5.71
C LYS A 24 9.82 -10.47 4.88
N ALA A 25 9.14 -10.86 3.81
CA ALA A 25 9.54 -11.94 2.93
C ALA A 25 9.61 -11.43 1.50
N SER A 26 10.72 -11.69 0.82
CA SER A 26 10.85 -11.61 -0.63
C SER A 26 10.59 -13.01 -1.20
N VAL A 27 9.51 -13.16 -1.96
CA VAL A 27 9.25 -14.42 -2.68
C VAL A 27 9.94 -14.32 -4.03
N SER A 28 11.04 -15.05 -4.19
CA SER A 28 11.67 -15.24 -5.49
C SER A 28 10.86 -16.25 -6.30
N VAL A 29 9.97 -15.73 -7.15
CA VAL A 29 9.15 -16.54 -8.05
C VAL A 29 10.01 -17.07 -9.20
N SER A 30 10.28 -18.38 -9.16
CA SER A 30 11.23 -19.06 -10.05
C SER A 30 10.60 -19.47 -11.38
N THR A 31 9.27 -19.53 -11.45
CA THR A 31 8.53 -19.99 -12.65
C THR A 31 7.50 -18.96 -13.15
N PRO A 32 7.16 -18.97 -14.46
CA PRO A 32 6.11 -18.11 -15.02
C PRO A 32 4.73 -18.30 -14.38
N ALA A 33 4.38 -19.53 -14.01
CA ALA A 33 3.11 -19.85 -13.35
C ALA A 33 3.01 -19.16 -11.98
N GLN A 34 4.05 -19.31 -11.14
CA GLN A 34 4.11 -18.64 -9.84
C GLN A 34 4.06 -17.11 -9.94
N LYS A 35 4.69 -16.51 -10.96
CA LYS A 35 4.58 -15.07 -11.23
C LYS A 35 3.13 -14.65 -11.50
N SER A 36 2.40 -15.42 -12.31
CA SER A 36 1.00 -15.17 -12.63
C SER A 36 0.12 -15.22 -11.38
N ASP A 37 0.35 -16.20 -10.51
CA ASP A 37 -0.42 -16.39 -9.28
C ASP A 37 -0.18 -15.26 -8.27
N VAL A 38 1.08 -14.82 -8.12
CA VAL A 38 1.41 -13.65 -7.29
C VAL A 38 0.77 -12.37 -7.84
N LEU A 39 0.73 -12.19 -9.16
CA LEU A 39 0.05 -11.01 -9.75
C LEU A 39 -1.46 -11.05 -9.52
N LYS A 40 -2.08 -12.23 -9.59
CA LYS A 40 -3.51 -12.40 -9.28
C LYS A 40 -3.79 -12.07 -7.82
N SER A 41 -3.03 -12.63 -6.89
CA SER A 41 -3.24 -12.39 -5.45
C SER A 41 -3.04 -10.93 -5.08
N ILE A 42 -2.03 -10.26 -5.63
CA ILE A 42 -1.81 -8.81 -5.44
C ILE A 42 -3.02 -8.00 -5.94
N ARG A 43 -3.56 -8.32 -7.12
CA ARG A 43 -4.74 -7.62 -7.64
C ARG A 43 -5.96 -7.78 -6.75
N THR A 44 -6.18 -8.99 -6.23
CA THR A 44 -7.29 -9.26 -5.29
C THR A 44 -7.17 -8.41 -4.03
N VAL A 45 -6.00 -8.41 -3.38
CA VAL A 45 -5.75 -7.61 -2.17
C VAL A 45 -5.97 -6.12 -2.43
N ILE A 46 -5.51 -5.59 -3.57
CA ILE A 46 -5.71 -4.18 -3.93
C ILE A 46 -7.21 -3.87 -4.10
N SER A 47 -7.96 -4.75 -4.75
CA SER A 47 -9.41 -4.57 -4.94
C SER A 47 -10.14 -4.56 -3.61
N GLU A 48 -9.91 -5.55 -2.75
CA GLU A 48 -10.54 -5.64 -1.44
C GLU A 48 -10.22 -4.43 -0.57
N HIS A 49 -8.96 -3.96 -0.59
CA HIS A 49 -8.56 -2.78 0.16
C HIS A 49 -9.23 -1.51 -0.36
N ARG A 50 -9.42 -1.40 -1.69
CA ARG A 50 -10.17 -0.30 -2.29
C ARG A 50 -11.63 -0.32 -1.84
N ASP A 51 -12.27 -1.47 -1.81
CA ASP A 51 -13.67 -1.60 -1.39
C ASP A 51 -13.86 -1.18 0.07
N VAL A 52 -12.94 -1.57 0.96
CA VAL A 52 -12.92 -1.11 2.36
C VAL A 52 -12.77 0.41 2.44
N LEU A 53 -11.84 1.01 1.68
CA LEU A 53 -11.64 2.45 1.69
C LEU A 53 -12.85 3.23 1.15
N VAL A 54 -13.54 2.69 0.13
CA VAL A 54 -14.80 3.26 -0.38
C VAL A 54 -15.89 3.19 0.69
N ALA A 55 -16.08 2.04 1.33
CA ALA A 55 -17.07 1.87 2.39
C ALA A 55 -16.81 2.78 3.60
N LEU A 56 -15.54 3.07 3.92
CA LEU A 56 -15.16 4.00 4.98
C LEU A 56 -15.32 5.48 4.60
N LYS A 57 -15.28 5.81 3.29
CA LYS A 57 -15.45 7.19 2.80
C LYS A 57 -16.91 7.63 2.81
N ASP A 58 -17.84 6.70 2.53
CA ASP A 58 -19.28 6.98 2.48
C ASP A 58 -19.95 6.92 3.88
N ARG A 59 -19.15 6.85 4.94
CA ARG A 59 -19.54 6.97 6.35
C ARG A 59 -19.07 8.30 6.92
#